data_AF-A0A960PT20-F1
#
_entry.id   AF-A0A960PT20-F1
#
_cell.length_a   1.000
_cell.length_b   1.000
_cell.length_c   1.000
_cell.angle_alpha   90.00
_cell.angle_beta   90.00
_cell.angle_gamma   90.00
#
_symmetry.space_group_name_H-M   'P 1'
#
loop_
_entity.id
_entity.type
_entity.pdbx_description
1 polymer ?
#
loop_
_entity_poly.entity_id
_entity_poly.type
_entity_poly.pdbx_seq_one_letter_code
_entity_poly.pdbx_strand_id
1 'polypeptide(L)'
;MQLRTWLGVILLTGVLPGDVVPAADREEACERPIPIHLTGESCGPLAPPAISCRVPAEVEGGLAQPNHNTVQRATDIFSWQTFLALNWPAGKVRGEPDPSAPINGPGPRVWETWKEAFEIYLPDGSQPPPWDAREPIPPACAGASKRLVRTAKVSDVVDLKAQALPADGTLPATLKDQQGRLVRYEIRLNRPLFEYIADPASPHYSGLALYNGIEQAKADGVDFPVGSQLIKAAWRQVDEAERPFFHVTEACVCDEVGVDRP
;
A
#
# COMPACT_ATOMS: atom_id res chain seq x y z
N MET A 1 -1.97 -37.49 -18.60
CA MET A 1 -3.30 -36.87 -18.42
C MET A 1 -3.33 -36.24 -17.03
N GLN A 2 -3.53 -34.97 -16.75
CA GLN A 2 -3.44 -33.69 -17.45
C GLN A 2 -3.55 -32.63 -16.31
N LEU A 3 -2.83 -31.51 -16.43
CA LEU A 3 -2.75 -30.37 -15.49
C LEU A 3 -4.10 -29.81 -14.99
N ARG A 4 -4.08 -29.09 -13.85
CA ARG A 4 -4.22 -27.61 -13.75
C ARG A 4 -4.11 -27.17 -12.28
N THR A 5 -3.12 -26.37 -11.86
CA THR A 5 -2.92 -24.91 -12.04
C THR A 5 -3.99 -24.08 -11.33
N TRP A 6 -3.62 -23.45 -10.20
CA TRP A 6 -4.33 -22.32 -9.62
C TRP A 6 -3.53 -21.05 -9.92
N LEU A 7 -4.03 -20.24 -10.84
CA LEU A 7 -3.62 -18.84 -11.06
C LEU A 7 -4.82 -17.99 -10.63
N GLY A 8 -4.64 -17.16 -9.60
CA GLY A 8 -5.59 -16.11 -9.25
C GLY A 8 -5.28 -14.87 -10.07
N VAL A 9 -5.90 -14.74 -11.24
CA VAL A 9 -5.98 -13.49 -12.00
C VAL A 9 -7.38 -12.95 -11.77
N ILE A 10 -7.51 -11.80 -11.13
CA ILE A 10 -8.77 -11.05 -11.15
C ILE A 10 -8.79 -10.28 -12.46
N LEU A 11 -9.56 -10.79 -13.41
CA LEU A 11 -9.84 -10.18 -14.70
C LEU A 11 -11.25 -9.61 -14.60
N LEU A 12 -11.37 -8.31 -14.35
CA LEU A 12 -12.63 -7.57 -14.47
C LEU A 12 -12.61 -6.85 -15.82
N THR A 13 -13.10 -7.52 -16.86
CA THR A 13 -13.52 -6.85 -18.08
C THR A 13 -14.84 -6.14 -17.82
N GLY A 14 -14.76 -4.84 -17.54
CA GLY A 14 -15.86 -3.91 -17.71
C GLY A 14 -15.41 -2.83 -18.69
N VAL A 15 -15.83 -2.92 -19.95
CA VAL A 15 -15.76 -1.78 -20.87
C VAL A 15 -16.83 -0.80 -20.39
N LEU A 16 -16.42 0.22 -19.63
CA LEU A 16 -17.24 1.40 -19.48
C LEU A 16 -17.05 2.24 -20.75
N PRO A 17 -18.12 2.61 -21.48
CA PRO A 17 -18.00 3.53 -22.60
C PRO A 17 -17.35 4.82 -22.11
N GLY A 18 -16.38 5.28 -22.88
CA GLY A 18 -15.58 6.46 -22.57
C GLY A 18 -16.44 7.71 -22.65
N ASP A 19 -16.98 8.12 -21.51
CA ASP A 19 -17.38 9.50 -21.29
C ASP A 19 -16.34 10.13 -20.37
N VAL A 20 -15.58 11.06 -20.95
CA VAL A 20 -14.65 11.92 -20.21
C VAL A 20 -15.48 12.74 -19.23
N VAL A 21 -15.48 12.33 -17.97
CA VAL A 21 -16.11 13.08 -16.87
C VAL A 21 -15.56 14.53 -16.91
N PRO A 22 -16.41 15.56 -17.07
CA PRO A 22 -16.01 16.96 -17.12
C PRO A 22 -15.17 17.37 -15.92
N ALA A 23 -14.22 18.29 -16.08
CA ALA A 23 -13.29 18.70 -15.03
C ALA A 23 -13.98 19.25 -13.76
N ALA A 24 -15.19 19.80 -13.88
CA ALA A 24 -15.98 20.31 -12.75
C ALA A 24 -16.54 19.19 -11.84
N ASP A 25 -16.74 17.98 -12.37
CA ASP A 25 -17.26 16.82 -11.63
C ASP A 25 -16.12 15.99 -11.01
N ARG A 26 -14.85 16.35 -11.24
CA ARG A 26 -13.70 15.57 -10.76
C ARG A 26 -13.43 15.83 -9.29
N GLU A 27 -13.41 17.11 -8.89
CA GLU A 27 -13.33 17.54 -7.47
C GLU A 27 -14.48 16.93 -6.63
N GLU A 28 -15.61 16.64 -7.30
CA GLU A 28 -16.81 16.07 -6.71
C GLU A 28 -16.66 14.58 -6.31
N ALA A 29 -15.78 13.78 -6.92
CA ALA A 29 -15.62 12.36 -6.55
C ALA A 29 -14.93 12.16 -5.18
N CYS A 30 -14.09 13.12 -4.77
CA CYS A 30 -13.49 13.14 -3.43
C CYS A 30 -14.43 13.68 -2.36
N GLU A 31 -15.22 14.70 -2.69
CA GLU A 31 -16.13 15.37 -1.74
C GLU A 31 -17.52 14.73 -1.67
N ARG A 32 -17.95 14.03 -2.73
CA ARG A 32 -19.25 13.36 -2.84
C ARG A 32 -19.06 11.94 -3.37
N PRO A 33 -19.05 10.94 -2.48
CA PRO A 33 -18.93 9.54 -2.88
C PRO A 33 -20.02 9.15 -3.89
N ILE A 34 -19.64 8.52 -4.99
CA ILE A 34 -20.58 8.06 -6.03
C ILE A 34 -21.09 6.66 -5.62
N PRO A 35 -22.36 6.50 -5.21
CA PRO A 35 -22.87 5.22 -4.76
C PRO A 35 -22.97 4.22 -5.91
N ILE A 36 -22.52 3.00 -5.65
CA ILE A 36 -22.66 1.83 -6.53
C ILE A 36 -23.87 1.04 -6.04
N HIS A 37 -24.92 1.03 -6.85
CA HIS A 37 -26.10 0.22 -6.57
C HIS A 37 -25.82 -1.24 -6.89
N LEU A 38 -25.74 -2.06 -5.85
CA LEU A 38 -25.65 -3.51 -5.99
C LEU A 38 -27.03 -4.06 -6.39
N THR A 39 -27.07 -4.91 -7.41
CA THR A 39 -28.30 -5.61 -7.81
C THR A 39 -28.47 -6.89 -6.98
N GLY A 40 -29.67 -7.14 -6.46
CA GLY A 40 -30.00 -8.38 -5.75
C GLY A 40 -30.28 -8.21 -4.25
N GLU A 41 -30.39 -9.33 -3.55
CA GLU A 41 -30.56 -9.34 -2.09
C GLU A 41 -29.22 -9.15 -1.39
N SER A 42 -29.20 -8.32 -0.35
CA SER A 42 -28.01 -8.06 0.45
C SER A 42 -28.26 -8.31 1.93
N CYS A 43 -27.26 -8.83 2.64
CA CYS A 43 -27.35 -9.01 4.08
C CYS A 43 -27.35 -7.66 4.81
N GLY A 44 -28.44 -7.35 5.51
CA GLY A 44 -28.57 -6.18 6.40
C GLY A 44 -28.71 -4.83 5.68
N PRO A 45 -29.22 -3.80 6.37
CA PRO A 45 -29.21 -2.43 5.86
C PRO A 45 -27.80 -1.85 6.04
N LEU A 46 -27.02 -1.82 4.98
CA LEU A 46 -25.73 -1.13 4.91
C LEU A 46 -25.78 -0.11 3.79
N ALA A 47 -25.01 0.97 3.92
CA ALA A 47 -24.82 1.91 2.83
C ALA A 47 -24.30 1.17 1.57
N PRO A 48 -24.72 1.58 0.36
CA PRO A 48 -24.13 1.04 -0.85
C PRO A 48 -22.63 1.36 -0.88
N PRO A 49 -21.78 0.46 -1.39
CA PRO A 49 -20.38 0.81 -1.64
C PRO A 49 -20.33 2.02 -2.55
N ALA A 50 -19.38 2.93 -2.31
CA ALA A 50 -19.26 4.14 -3.11
C ALA A 50 -17.83 4.34 -3.62
N ILE A 51 -17.71 4.90 -4.82
CA ILE A 51 -16.42 5.33 -5.38
C ILE A 51 -16.07 6.67 -4.73
N SER A 52 -14.95 6.71 -4.03
CA SER A 52 -14.39 7.93 -3.43
C SER A 52 -12.88 7.79 -3.28
N CYS A 53 -12.18 8.92 -3.28
CA CYS A 53 -10.76 8.98 -2.98
C CYS A 53 -10.46 9.01 -1.47
N ARG A 54 -11.49 9.19 -0.62
CA ARG A 54 -11.34 9.22 0.83
C ARG A 54 -11.29 7.80 1.38
N VAL A 55 -10.25 7.49 2.13
CA VAL A 55 -10.14 6.20 2.83
C VAL A 55 -11.18 6.18 3.96
N PRO A 56 -12.09 5.18 4.01
CA PRO A 56 -13.02 5.06 5.12
C PRO A 56 -12.25 4.84 6.44
N ALA A 57 -12.71 5.48 7.51
CA ALA A 57 -12.03 5.37 8.81
C ALA A 57 -12.35 4.06 9.53
N GLU A 58 -13.58 3.55 9.38
CA GLU A 58 -14.10 2.40 10.13
C GLU A 58 -15.04 1.55 9.28
N VAL A 59 -15.22 0.30 9.70
CA VAL A 59 -16.24 -0.61 9.15
C VAL A 59 -17.62 -0.15 9.61
N GLU A 60 -18.57 0.01 8.68
CA GLU A 60 -19.94 0.44 9.00
C GLU A 60 -20.59 -0.49 10.05
N GLY A 61 -21.05 0.08 11.15
CA GLY A 61 -21.64 -0.66 12.28
C GLY A 61 -20.63 -1.40 13.16
N GLY A 62 -19.33 -1.35 12.85
CA GLY A 62 -18.26 -1.97 13.61
C GLY A 62 -18.17 -3.50 13.48
N LEU A 63 -17.17 -4.11 14.11
CA LEU A 63 -16.91 -5.55 14.03
C LEU A 63 -17.71 -6.38 15.05
N ALA A 64 -18.36 -5.75 16.02
CA ALA A 64 -19.10 -6.40 17.11
C ALA A 64 -20.61 -6.57 16.83
N GLN A 65 -21.05 -6.41 15.57
CA GLN A 65 -22.46 -6.58 15.21
C GLN A 65 -22.90 -8.03 15.39
N PRO A 66 -24.16 -8.29 15.79
CA PRO A 66 -24.63 -9.64 16.09
C PRO A 66 -24.74 -10.55 14.86
N ASN A 67 -24.96 -9.98 13.67
CA ASN A 67 -25.08 -10.74 12.43
C ASN A 67 -23.73 -10.79 11.69
N HIS A 68 -23.07 -11.95 11.72
CA HIS A 68 -21.78 -12.16 11.04
C HIS A 68 -21.83 -11.92 9.53
N ASN A 69 -22.95 -12.17 8.86
CA ASN A 69 -23.08 -11.88 7.43
C ASN A 69 -23.09 -10.37 7.15
N THR A 70 -23.67 -9.58 8.07
CA THR A 70 -23.61 -8.12 7.99
C THR A 70 -22.19 -7.62 8.24
N VAL A 71 -21.48 -8.18 9.23
CA VAL A 71 -20.07 -7.84 9.50
C VAL A 71 -19.18 -8.15 8.30
N GLN A 72 -19.33 -9.33 7.69
CA GLN A 72 -18.59 -9.70 6.49
C GLN A 72 -18.84 -8.70 5.37
N ARG A 73 -20.11 -8.40 5.05
CA ARG A 73 -20.45 -7.45 3.99
C ARG A 73 -19.93 -6.04 4.29
N ALA A 74 -20.03 -5.56 5.53
CA ALA A 74 -19.51 -4.25 5.91
C ALA A 74 -17.97 -4.21 5.75
N THR A 75 -17.28 -5.29 6.09
CA THR A 75 -15.83 -5.43 5.91
C THR A 75 -15.45 -5.48 4.42
N ASP A 76 -16.24 -6.15 3.59
CA ASP A 76 -16.03 -6.20 2.13
C ASP A 76 -16.18 -4.80 1.51
N ILE A 77 -17.22 -4.05 1.91
CA ILE A 77 -17.44 -2.66 1.48
C ILE A 77 -16.26 -1.78 1.90
N PHE A 78 -15.88 -1.83 3.19
CA PHE A 78 -14.73 -1.09 3.72
C PHE A 78 -13.43 -1.40 2.95
N SER A 79 -13.16 -2.68 2.71
CA SER A 79 -11.94 -3.13 2.02
C SER A 79 -11.91 -2.64 0.58
N TRP A 80 -13.04 -2.73 -0.12
CA TRP A 80 -13.16 -2.26 -1.50
C TRP A 80 -12.97 -0.75 -1.60
N GLN A 81 -13.62 0.02 -0.73
CA GLN A 81 -13.49 1.48 -0.73
C GLN A 81 -12.08 1.93 -0.35
N THR A 82 -11.45 1.25 0.61
CA THR A 82 -10.04 1.47 0.95
C THR A 82 -9.13 1.20 -0.25
N PHE A 83 -9.35 0.10 -0.96
CA PHE A 83 -8.59 -0.22 -2.17
C PHE A 83 -8.73 0.87 -3.24
N LEU A 84 -9.94 1.35 -3.52
CA LEU A 84 -10.18 2.43 -4.49
C LEU A 84 -9.50 3.73 -4.06
N ALA A 85 -9.67 4.15 -2.81
CA ALA A 85 -9.11 5.38 -2.27
C ALA A 85 -7.58 5.40 -2.32
N LEU A 86 -6.94 4.29 -1.94
CA LEU A 86 -5.48 4.19 -1.98
C LEU A 86 -4.92 4.17 -3.40
N ASN A 87 -5.66 3.63 -4.37
CA ASN A 87 -5.28 3.62 -5.78
C ASN A 87 -5.73 4.86 -6.56
N TRP A 88 -6.27 5.87 -5.89
CA TRP A 88 -6.48 7.18 -6.52
C TRP A 88 -5.13 7.81 -6.90
N PRO A 89 -5.04 8.58 -8.00
CA PRO A 89 -3.87 9.40 -8.26
C PRO A 89 -3.54 10.29 -7.07
N ALA A 90 -2.27 10.38 -6.71
CA ALA A 90 -1.80 11.22 -5.62
C ALA A 90 -1.74 12.69 -6.03
N GLY A 91 -2.04 13.57 -5.07
CA GLY A 91 -1.90 15.01 -5.21
C GLY A 91 -0.47 15.49 -5.01
N LYS A 92 -0.32 16.81 -4.81
CA LYS A 92 0.98 17.43 -4.54
C LYS A 92 1.47 17.17 -3.10
N VAL A 93 0.55 16.89 -2.19
CA VAL A 93 0.84 16.61 -0.79
C VAL A 93 0.98 15.10 -0.61
N ARG A 94 2.04 14.70 0.10
CA ARG A 94 2.35 13.29 0.34
C ARG A 94 1.21 12.61 1.10
N GLY A 95 0.71 11.50 0.57
CA GLY A 95 -0.35 10.69 1.18
C GLY A 95 -1.77 11.21 0.93
N GLU A 96 -1.94 12.29 0.16
CA GLU A 96 -3.24 12.84 -0.19
C GLU A 96 -3.58 12.54 -1.67
N PRO A 97 -4.85 12.26 -1.99
CA PRO A 97 -5.30 12.10 -3.37
C PRO A 97 -5.35 13.44 -4.12
N ASP A 98 -5.26 13.39 -5.45
CA ASP A 98 -5.63 14.51 -6.31
C ASP A 98 -7.15 14.48 -6.55
N PRO A 99 -7.92 15.39 -5.94
CA PRO A 99 -9.36 15.40 -6.13
C PRO A 99 -9.76 15.78 -7.55
N SER A 100 -8.89 16.44 -8.32
CA SER A 100 -9.22 16.82 -9.70
C SER A 100 -8.95 15.70 -10.72
N ALA A 101 -8.37 14.58 -10.29
CA ALA A 101 -8.01 13.47 -11.16
C ALA A 101 -9.06 12.33 -11.12
N PRO A 102 -9.38 11.70 -12.26
CA PRO A 102 -10.16 10.47 -12.26
C PRO A 102 -9.31 9.31 -11.69
N ILE A 103 -9.95 8.28 -11.14
CA ILE A 103 -9.24 7.12 -10.53
C ILE A 103 -8.25 6.43 -11.49
N ASN A 104 -8.56 6.40 -12.80
CA ASN A 104 -7.69 5.85 -13.84
C ASN A 104 -6.68 6.87 -14.41
N GLY A 105 -6.56 8.04 -13.77
CA GLY A 105 -5.61 9.07 -14.15
C GLY A 105 -4.16 8.59 -14.06
N PRO A 106 -3.24 9.21 -14.82
CA PRO A 106 -1.82 8.88 -14.76
C PRO A 106 -1.20 9.36 -13.44
N GLY A 107 -0.01 8.85 -13.15
CA GLY A 107 0.79 9.27 -11.99
C GLY A 107 0.84 8.24 -10.86
N PRO A 108 1.61 8.55 -9.79
CA PRO A 108 1.70 7.69 -8.63
C PRO A 108 0.35 7.60 -7.91
N ARG A 109 0.06 6.43 -7.34
CA ARG A 109 -1.10 6.24 -6.46
C ARG A 109 -0.81 6.83 -5.07
N VAL A 110 -1.86 7.17 -4.31
CA VAL A 110 -1.72 7.73 -2.94
C VAL A 110 -0.73 6.93 -2.10
N TRP A 111 -0.90 5.61 -2.06
CA TRP A 111 -0.06 4.75 -1.25
C TRP A 111 1.41 4.73 -1.70
N GLU A 112 1.69 4.97 -2.98
CA GLU A 112 3.07 5.02 -3.51
C GLU A 112 3.81 6.27 -3.05
N THR A 113 3.10 7.27 -2.54
CA THR A 113 3.70 8.47 -1.96
C THR A 113 4.00 8.31 -0.48
N TRP A 114 3.55 7.26 0.20
CA TRP A 114 3.87 7.04 1.61
C TRP A 114 5.36 6.76 1.82
N LYS A 115 5.86 6.92 3.05
CA LYS A 115 7.28 6.66 3.35
C LYS A 115 7.59 5.18 3.25
N GLU A 116 8.64 4.83 2.51
CA GLU A 116 9.17 3.47 2.53
C GLU A 116 9.86 3.19 3.87
N ALA A 117 9.83 1.94 4.32
CA ALA A 117 10.50 1.50 5.54
C ALA A 117 11.99 1.92 5.62
N PHE A 118 12.76 1.91 4.54
CA PHE A 118 14.16 2.37 4.53
C PHE A 118 14.30 3.88 4.78
N GLU A 119 13.24 4.67 4.58
CA GLU A 119 13.23 6.10 4.91
C GLU A 119 13.01 6.33 6.42
N ILE A 120 12.47 5.32 7.12
CA ILE A 120 12.07 5.39 8.54
C ILE A 120 13.10 4.70 9.42
N TYR A 121 13.46 3.46 9.07
CA TYR A 121 14.41 2.62 9.80
C TYR A 121 15.80 2.78 9.17
N LEU A 122 16.50 3.83 9.57
CA LEU A 122 17.85 4.11 9.09
C LEU A 122 18.86 3.10 9.67
N PRO A 123 19.93 2.73 8.93
CA PRO A 123 20.89 1.71 9.38
C PRO A 123 21.56 1.98 10.73
N ASP A 124 21.72 3.24 11.10
CA ASP A 124 22.30 3.69 12.37
C ASP A 124 21.24 3.93 13.47
N GLY A 125 19.96 3.69 13.17
CA GLY A 125 18.84 3.96 14.08
C GLY A 125 18.67 5.45 14.39
N SER A 126 19.19 6.34 13.54
CA SER A 126 19.02 7.79 13.70
C SER A 126 17.61 8.26 13.32
N GLN A 127 17.28 9.49 13.75
CA GLN A 127 15.99 10.13 13.46
C GLN A 127 15.74 10.20 11.95
N PRO A 128 14.63 9.63 11.44
CA PRO A 128 14.32 9.72 10.02
C PRO A 128 13.93 11.14 9.60
N PRO A 129 14.07 11.48 8.31
CA PRO A 129 13.58 12.75 7.77
C PRO A 129 12.07 12.95 8.00
N PRO A 130 11.60 14.21 8.08
CA PRO A 130 10.19 14.52 8.32
C PRO A 130 9.27 13.94 7.23
N TRP A 131 7.97 13.87 7.51
CA TRP A 131 6.95 13.27 6.62
C TRP A 131 7.11 13.70 5.15
N ASP A 132 7.18 15.00 4.90
CA ASP A 132 7.22 15.58 3.55
C ASP A 132 8.61 15.57 2.89
N ALA A 133 9.65 15.08 3.57
CA ALA A 133 10.95 14.90 2.95
C ALA A 133 10.85 13.90 1.78
N ARG A 134 11.44 14.22 0.62
CA ARG A 134 11.38 13.38 -0.57
C ARG A 134 12.17 12.08 -0.39
N GLU A 135 11.69 11.03 -1.04
CA GLU A 135 12.41 9.74 -1.11
C GLU A 135 13.80 9.96 -1.75
N PRO A 136 14.89 9.50 -1.10
CA PRO A 136 16.24 9.69 -1.63
C PRO A 136 16.49 8.77 -2.84
N ILE A 137 16.46 9.35 -4.04
CA ILE A 137 16.82 8.67 -5.29
C ILE A 137 18.31 8.88 -5.59
N PRO A 138 19.11 7.81 -5.78
CA PRO A 138 20.52 7.94 -6.14
C PRO A 138 20.70 8.72 -7.46
N PRO A 139 21.76 9.55 -7.60
CA PRO A 139 22.00 10.31 -8.83
C PRO A 139 22.06 9.46 -10.11
N ALA A 140 22.53 8.21 -10.01
CA ALA A 140 22.55 7.26 -11.13
C ALA A 140 21.16 6.91 -11.68
N CYS A 141 20.11 7.20 -10.92
CA CYS A 141 18.71 6.95 -11.26
C CYS A 141 17.90 8.25 -11.40
N ALA A 142 18.54 9.35 -11.81
CA ALA A 142 17.85 10.60 -12.05
C ALA A 142 16.63 10.40 -12.98
N GLY A 143 15.46 10.86 -12.53
CA GLY A 143 14.19 10.70 -13.26
C GLY A 143 13.36 9.47 -12.86
N ALA A 144 13.88 8.56 -12.04
CA ALA A 144 13.06 7.49 -11.46
C ALA A 144 12.02 8.07 -10.49
N SER A 145 10.82 7.47 -10.47
CA SER A 145 9.74 7.90 -9.58
C SER A 145 9.92 7.39 -8.15
N LYS A 146 10.59 6.24 -8.00
CA LYS A 146 10.87 5.59 -6.72
C LYS A 146 12.10 4.67 -6.82
N ARG A 147 12.57 4.21 -5.67
CA ARG A 147 13.62 3.20 -5.55
C ARG A 147 13.05 1.87 -5.03
N LEU A 148 13.45 0.79 -5.66
CA LEU A 148 13.12 -0.58 -5.26
C LEU A 148 14.39 -1.30 -4.83
N VAL A 149 14.49 -1.58 -3.52
CA VAL A 149 15.67 -2.23 -2.91
C VAL A 149 15.40 -3.67 -2.47
N ARG A 150 14.17 -3.97 -2.02
CA ARG A 150 13.86 -5.25 -1.38
C ARG A 150 13.60 -6.33 -2.43
N THR A 151 14.23 -7.50 -2.26
CA THR A 151 14.03 -8.69 -3.11
C THR A 151 13.14 -9.76 -2.45
N ALA A 152 12.77 -9.55 -1.19
CA ALA A 152 11.95 -10.44 -0.39
C ALA A 152 10.88 -9.66 0.38
N LYS A 153 9.76 -10.32 0.70
CA LYS A 153 8.72 -9.77 1.60
C LYS A 153 9.19 -9.62 3.05
N VAL A 154 10.28 -10.32 3.37
CA VAL A 154 10.90 -10.45 4.68
C VAL A 154 12.40 -10.39 4.45
N SER A 155 13.06 -9.36 4.97
CA SER A 155 14.48 -9.08 4.68
C SER A 155 15.35 -9.00 5.93
N ASP A 156 14.83 -9.40 7.10
CA ASP A 156 15.57 -9.46 8.35
C ASP A 156 15.40 -10.85 8.99
N VAL A 157 16.46 -11.35 9.61
CA VAL A 157 16.53 -12.61 10.39
C VAL A 157 15.50 -12.62 11.51
N VAL A 158 15.17 -11.46 12.08
CA VAL A 158 14.11 -11.32 13.10
C VAL A 158 12.72 -11.43 12.47
N ASP A 159 12.52 -10.86 11.28
CA ASP A 159 11.23 -10.85 10.56
C ASP A 159 10.89 -12.23 9.94
N LEU A 160 11.91 -13.05 9.63
CA LEU A 160 11.77 -14.44 9.15
C LEU A 160 11.18 -15.40 10.19
N LYS A 161 11.27 -15.07 11.49
CA LYS A 161 10.72 -15.89 12.57
C LYS A 161 9.30 -15.47 12.98
N ALA A 162 8.89 -14.25 12.66
CA ALA A 162 7.64 -13.66 13.13
C ALA A 162 6.48 -13.74 12.11
N GLN A 163 6.78 -13.86 10.82
CA GLN A 163 5.76 -14.01 9.77
C GLN A 163 5.65 -15.48 9.31
N ALA A 164 4.47 -15.88 8.84
CA ALA A 164 4.13 -17.25 8.39
C ALA A 164 4.82 -17.66 7.07
N LEU A 165 6.13 -17.46 6.98
CA LEU A 165 7.00 -18.21 6.09
C LEU A 165 7.57 -19.38 6.89
N PRO A 166 7.85 -20.54 6.27
CA PRO A 166 8.67 -21.55 6.91
C PRO A 166 9.99 -20.91 7.35
N ALA A 167 10.14 -20.71 8.66
CA ALA A 167 11.38 -20.21 9.29
C ALA A 167 12.57 -21.19 9.14
N ASP A 168 12.37 -22.28 8.38
CA ASP A 168 13.36 -23.30 8.05
C ASP A 168 14.13 -23.00 6.75
N GLY A 169 13.81 -21.90 6.05
CA GLY A 169 14.50 -21.48 4.82
C GLY A 169 14.17 -22.34 3.59
N THR A 170 13.10 -23.15 3.63
CA THR A 170 12.71 -24.05 2.53
C THR A 170 12.07 -23.36 1.33
N LEU A 171 11.60 -22.13 1.48
CA LEU A 171 11.13 -21.30 0.36
C LEU A 171 12.21 -20.29 -0.02
N PRO A 172 12.50 -20.09 -1.33
CA PRO A 172 13.41 -19.05 -1.73
C PRO A 172 12.86 -17.71 -1.22
N ALA A 173 13.68 -16.98 -0.45
CA ALA A 173 13.30 -15.67 0.09
C ALA A 173 12.86 -14.70 -1.01
N THR A 174 13.34 -14.93 -2.24
CA THR A 174 13.05 -14.11 -3.42
C THR A 174 12.12 -14.86 -4.39
N LEU A 175 11.15 -14.13 -4.95
CA LEU A 175 10.29 -14.64 -6.02
C LEU A 175 10.80 -14.16 -7.38
N LYS A 176 10.60 -15.00 -8.39
CA LYS A 176 10.85 -14.67 -9.80
C LYS A 176 9.54 -14.75 -10.58
N ASP A 177 9.41 -13.90 -11.59
CA ASP A 177 8.32 -14.02 -12.56
C ASP A 177 8.54 -15.23 -13.50
N GLN A 178 7.58 -15.48 -14.40
CA GLN A 178 7.65 -16.59 -15.36
C GLN A 178 8.82 -16.47 -16.34
N GLN A 179 9.41 -15.28 -16.48
CA GLN A 179 10.58 -14.98 -17.31
C GLN A 179 11.89 -15.06 -16.50
N GLY A 180 11.83 -15.44 -15.22
CA GLY A 180 13.00 -15.58 -14.35
C GLY A 180 13.53 -14.26 -13.77
N ARG A 181 12.83 -13.14 -13.96
CA ARG A 181 13.21 -11.82 -13.42
C ARG A 181 12.76 -11.71 -11.96
N LEU A 182 13.58 -11.09 -11.13
CA LEU A 182 13.28 -10.93 -9.71
C LEU A 182 12.08 -10.00 -9.49
N VAL A 183 11.17 -10.42 -8.61
CA VAL A 183 10.13 -9.56 -8.05
C VAL A 183 10.76 -8.68 -6.97
N ARG A 184 10.47 -7.38 -7.03
CA ARG A 184 10.88 -6.40 -6.02
C ARG A 184 9.73 -6.09 -5.09
N TYR A 185 10.04 -5.71 -3.85
CA TYR A 185 9.03 -5.39 -2.85
C TYR A 185 9.25 -4.00 -2.28
N GLU A 186 8.18 -3.42 -1.76
CA GLU A 186 8.22 -2.21 -0.94
C GLU A 186 7.28 -2.37 0.24
N ILE A 187 7.66 -1.75 1.36
CA ILE A 187 6.86 -1.65 2.57
C ILE A 187 6.69 -0.15 2.84
N ARG A 188 5.46 0.36 2.72
CA ARG A 188 5.17 1.79 2.89
C ARG A 188 4.24 2.04 4.06
N LEU A 189 4.52 3.10 4.82
CA LEU A 189 3.82 3.47 6.05
C LEU A 189 3.17 4.84 5.85
N ASN A 190 1.88 4.94 6.15
CA ASN A 190 1.15 6.20 6.03
C ASN A 190 1.49 7.18 7.17
N ARG A 191 0.95 8.40 7.07
CA ARG A 191 1.30 9.49 7.98
C ARG A 191 1.01 9.20 9.46
N PRO A 192 -0.20 8.76 9.87
CA PRO A 192 -0.47 8.43 11.28
C PRO A 192 0.51 7.40 11.85
N LEU A 193 0.85 6.39 11.05
CA LEU A 193 1.80 5.36 11.47
C LEU A 193 3.23 5.91 11.57
N PHE A 194 3.67 6.71 10.61
CA PHE A 194 4.99 7.37 10.65
C PHE A 194 5.13 8.28 11.87
N GLU A 195 4.13 9.14 12.12
CA GLU A 195 4.16 10.09 13.22
C GLU A 195 4.20 9.38 14.58
N TYR A 196 3.43 8.31 14.74
CA TYR A 196 3.47 7.48 15.94
C TYR A 196 4.86 6.88 16.20
N ILE A 197 5.53 6.43 15.13
CA ILE A 197 6.84 5.77 15.20
C ILE A 197 7.99 6.76 15.43
N ALA A 198 7.92 7.95 14.84
CA ALA A 198 9.11 8.77 14.63
C ALA A 198 8.96 10.27 14.91
N ASP A 199 7.75 10.80 15.14
CA ASP A 199 7.57 12.25 15.29
C ASP A 199 7.24 12.64 16.73
N PRO A 200 8.23 13.09 17.53
CA PRO A 200 8.00 13.52 18.91
C PRO A 200 7.13 14.78 19.03
N ALA A 201 6.89 15.51 17.94
CA ALA A 201 5.97 16.66 17.92
C ALA A 201 4.51 16.25 17.65
N SER A 202 4.26 15.02 17.21
CA SER A 202 2.89 14.55 16.97
C SER A 202 2.17 14.30 18.30
N PRO A 203 0.90 14.71 18.44
CA PRO A 203 0.09 14.35 19.60
C PRO A 203 -0.16 12.83 19.70
N HIS A 204 0.11 12.10 18.62
CA HIS A 204 -0.02 10.66 18.54
C HIS A 204 1.33 9.95 18.66
N TYR A 205 2.40 10.63 19.06
CA TYR A 205 3.70 9.97 19.25
C TYR A 205 3.62 8.87 20.30
N SER A 206 4.28 7.73 20.05
CA SER A 206 4.29 6.60 20.99
C SER A 206 4.98 6.90 22.33
N GLY A 207 5.74 7.99 22.41
CA GLY A 207 6.63 8.31 23.52
C GLY A 207 8.01 7.64 23.41
N LEU A 208 8.20 6.74 22.45
CA LEU A 208 9.47 6.06 22.15
C LEU A 208 9.86 6.27 20.69
N ALA A 209 11.17 6.34 20.43
CA ALA A 209 11.69 6.41 19.07
C ALA A 209 11.65 5.01 18.44
N LEU A 210 10.46 4.53 18.07
CA LEU A 210 10.25 3.14 17.60
C LEU A 210 10.96 2.82 16.27
N TYR A 211 11.52 3.81 15.59
CA TYR A 211 12.44 3.61 14.46
C TYR A 211 13.82 3.10 14.89
N ASN A 212 14.18 3.25 16.17
CA ASN A 212 15.43 2.79 16.74
C ASN A 212 15.21 1.45 17.46
N GLY A 213 15.95 0.41 17.08
CA GLY A 213 15.78 -0.94 17.63
C GLY A 213 16.03 -1.04 19.15
N ILE A 214 16.89 -0.19 19.73
CA ILE A 214 17.15 -0.15 21.18
C ILE A 214 15.95 0.43 21.92
N GLU A 215 15.34 1.49 21.39
CA GLU A 215 14.14 2.09 21.99
C GLU A 215 12.90 1.22 21.78
N GLN A 216 12.78 0.61 20.60
CA GLN A 216 11.71 -0.35 20.30
C GLN A 216 11.73 -1.55 21.25
N ALA A 217 12.91 -2.05 21.63
CA ALA A 217 13.05 -3.16 22.59
C ALA A 217 12.59 -2.81 24.02
N LYS A 218 12.40 -1.53 24.34
CA LYS A 218 11.86 -1.06 25.63
C LYS A 218 10.34 -0.91 25.61
N ALA A 219 9.69 -1.09 24.47
CA ALA A 219 8.24 -0.93 24.36
C ALA A 219 7.53 -2.08 25.07
N ASP A 220 6.76 -1.76 26.11
CA ASP A 220 5.90 -2.72 26.83
C ASP A 220 4.61 -3.05 26.04
N GLY A 221 4.33 -2.29 24.99
CA GLY A 221 3.19 -2.47 24.10
C GLY A 221 3.21 -1.43 22.97
N VAL A 222 2.41 -1.69 21.94
CA VAL A 222 2.24 -0.79 20.79
C VAL A 222 0.76 -0.63 20.55
N ASP A 223 0.30 0.62 20.45
CA ASP A 223 -1.10 0.99 20.22
C ASP A 223 -1.16 2.05 19.13
N PHE A 224 -1.37 1.60 17.90
CA PHE A 224 -1.32 2.49 16.74
C PHE A 224 -2.55 3.38 16.65
N PRO A 225 -2.41 4.67 16.31
CA PRO A 225 -3.53 5.58 16.14
C PRO A 225 -4.49 5.11 15.05
N VAL A 226 -5.77 5.44 15.20
CA VAL A 226 -6.78 5.21 14.17
C VAL A 226 -6.31 5.76 12.82
N GLY A 227 -6.52 4.97 11.76
CA GLY A 227 -6.08 5.30 10.42
C GLY A 227 -4.64 4.89 10.10
N SER A 228 -3.86 4.38 11.06
CA SER A 228 -2.53 3.82 10.79
C SER A 228 -2.58 2.65 9.81
N GLN A 229 -1.77 2.73 8.75
CA GLN A 229 -1.74 1.74 7.67
C GLN A 229 -0.31 1.46 7.21
N LEU A 230 -0.06 0.20 6.94
CA LEU A 230 1.14 -0.30 6.28
C LEU A 230 0.73 -1.09 5.04
N ILE A 231 1.39 -0.81 3.92
CA ILE A 231 1.20 -1.54 2.67
C ILE A 231 2.48 -2.28 2.33
N LYS A 232 2.32 -3.55 1.95
CA LYS A 232 3.37 -4.33 1.29
C LYS A 232 2.97 -4.52 -0.16
N ALA A 233 3.79 -4.04 -1.09
CA ALA A 233 3.55 -4.19 -2.52
C ALA A 233 4.67 -5.00 -3.19
N ALA A 234 4.33 -5.63 -4.31
CA ALA A 234 5.24 -6.45 -5.11
C ALA A 234 5.22 -5.95 -6.56
N TRP A 235 6.40 -5.82 -7.15
CA TRP A 235 6.63 -5.28 -8.48
C TRP A 235 7.40 -6.28 -9.31
N ARG A 236 6.92 -6.53 -10.53
CA ARG A 236 7.68 -7.22 -11.57
C ARG A 236 7.96 -6.26 -12.71
N GLN A 237 9.02 -6.54 -13.45
CA GLN A 237 9.22 -5.90 -14.73
C GLN A 237 8.11 -6.33 -15.70
N VAL A 238 7.62 -5.39 -16.49
CA VAL A 238 6.63 -5.64 -17.54
C VAL A 238 7.21 -5.18 -18.87
N ASP A 239 6.86 -5.89 -19.94
CA ASP A 239 7.26 -5.51 -21.29
C ASP A 239 6.25 -4.51 -21.88
N GLU A 240 6.60 -3.82 -22.97
CA GLU A 240 5.74 -2.78 -23.58
C GLU A 240 4.34 -3.30 -23.92
N ALA A 241 4.24 -4.54 -24.40
CA ALA A 241 2.97 -5.19 -24.73
C ALA A 241 2.07 -5.44 -23.51
N GLU A 242 2.65 -5.50 -22.30
CA GLU A 242 1.93 -5.74 -21.06
C GLU A 242 1.46 -4.44 -20.39
N ARG A 243 2.13 -3.31 -20.65
CA ARG A 243 1.86 -2.01 -20.00
C ARG A 243 0.38 -1.60 -19.96
N PRO A 244 -0.46 -1.82 -21.00
CA PRO A 244 -1.87 -1.43 -20.96
C PRO A 244 -2.71 -2.21 -19.94
N PHE A 245 -2.23 -3.35 -19.43
CA PHE A 245 -2.98 -4.23 -18.54
C PHE A 245 -2.62 -4.05 -17.06
N PHE A 246 -1.58 -3.27 -16.75
CA PHE A 246 -1.05 -3.14 -15.40
C PHE A 246 -0.88 -1.67 -15.00
N HIS A 247 -0.92 -1.40 -13.70
CA HIS A 247 -0.35 -0.17 -13.16
C HIS A 247 1.18 -0.26 -13.25
N VAL A 248 1.79 0.71 -13.92
CA VAL A 248 3.23 0.71 -14.21
C VAL A 248 3.89 1.99 -13.71
N THR A 249 5.13 1.87 -13.28
CA THR A 249 5.95 3.01 -12.84
C THR A 249 7.40 2.77 -13.23
N GLU A 250 8.13 3.85 -13.52
CA GLU A 250 9.56 3.80 -13.77
C GLU A 250 10.29 3.90 -12.42
N ALA A 251 11.02 2.84 -12.07
CA ALA A 251 11.68 2.71 -10.78
C ALA A 251 13.18 2.46 -10.91
N CYS A 252 13.94 3.03 -9.99
CA CYS A 252 15.35 2.72 -9.78
C CYS A 252 15.45 1.38 -9.05
N VAL A 253 15.99 0.36 -9.70
CA VAL A 253 16.25 -0.93 -9.04
C VAL A 253 17.66 -0.90 -8.49
N CYS A 254 17.80 -0.88 -7.15
CA CYS A 254 19.09 -0.97 -6.50
C CYS A 254 19.22 -2.36 -5.87
N ASP A 255 20.30 -3.06 -6.20
CA ASP A 255 20.70 -4.20 -5.41
C ASP A 255 21.40 -3.69 -4.14
N GLU A 256 21.16 -4.36 -3.02
CA GLU A 256 21.92 -4.09 -1.81
C GLU A 256 23.41 -4.34 -2.10
N VAL A 257 24.21 -3.28 -2.05
CA VAL A 257 25.66 -3.39 -2.19
C VAL A 257 26.19 -3.96 -0.89
N GLY A 258 26.76 -5.18 -0.93
CA GLY A 258 27.70 -5.64 0.09
C GLY A 258 27.16 -6.44 1.27
N VAL A 259 26.26 -7.40 1.04
CA VAL A 259 26.30 -8.63 1.86
C VAL A 259 27.01 -9.67 1.03
N ASP A 260 28.29 -9.90 1.31
CA ASP A 260 28.98 -11.09 0.85
C ASP A 260 28.07 -12.28 1.19
N ARG A 261 27.55 -12.94 0.15
CA ARG A 261 26.83 -14.19 0.32
C ARG A 261 27.84 -15.20 0.84
N PRO A 262 27.65 -15.81 2.02
CA PRO A 262 28.47 -16.96 2.41
C PRO A 262 28.33 -18.11 1.40
#